data_AF-A0A958YBK3-F1
#
_entry.id   AF-A0A958YBK3-F1
#
_cell.length_a   1.000
_cell.length_b   1.000
_cell.length_c   1.000
_cell.angle_alpha   90.00
_cell.angle_beta   90.00
_cell.angle_gamma   90.00
#
_symmetry.space_group_name_H-M   'P 1'
#
loop_
_entity.id
_entity.type
_entity.pdbx_description
1 polymer ?
#
loop_
_entity_poly.entity_id
_entity_poly.type
_entity_poly.pdbx_seq_one_letter_code
_entity_poly.pdbx_strand_id
1 'polypeptide(L)'
;ERFLKLISSKKKALVVNNAKAHVGYDFSKVQLSSNTATKTIKLHHLPQPEVLSIETNLNYYDKKDGMFNKFEASDLTELHNEAKLHILEKVPESGLYDVAKAEALEVVLIMESIVQTIGWKLDYSALEIPENKQQLLKK
;
A
#
# COMPACT_ATOMS: atom_id res chain seq x y z
N GLU A 1 42.62 42.37 2.81
CA GLU A 1 41.65 41.98 3.84
C GLU A 1 40.88 40.74 3.36
N ARG A 2 40.94 39.64 4.11
CA ARG A 2 40.31 38.34 3.78
C ARG A 2 39.10 38.13 4.70
N PHE A 3 37.88 38.53 4.30
CA PHE A 3 36.71 38.30 5.16
C PHE A 3 35.36 38.08 4.44
N LEU A 4 35.35 37.47 3.25
CA LEU A 4 34.12 36.87 2.72
C LEU A 4 34.11 35.37 3.02
N LYS A 5 34.00 35.03 4.31
CA LYS A 5 33.71 33.67 4.75
C LYS A 5 32.28 33.34 4.33
N LEU A 6 32.16 32.53 3.27
CA LEU A 6 31.10 31.55 2.99
C LEU A 6 29.84 31.68 3.88
N ILE A 7 28.91 32.56 3.51
CA ILE A 7 27.57 32.57 4.10
C ILE A 7 26.78 31.44 3.42
N SER A 8 27.01 30.21 3.84
CA SER A 8 26.21 29.04 3.44
C SER A 8 24.91 29.05 4.25
N SER A 9 23.83 29.56 3.65
CA SER A 9 22.49 29.50 4.24
C SER A 9 21.86 28.14 3.89
N LYS A 10 21.83 27.20 4.84
CA LYS A 10 21.06 25.95 4.68
C LYS A 10 19.57 26.26 4.76
N LYS A 11 18.80 25.95 3.71
CA LYS A 11 17.34 26.00 3.73
C LYS A 11 16.83 24.95 4.74
N LYS A 12 15.88 25.32 5.61
CA LYS A 12 15.21 24.42 6.56
C LYS A 12 13.71 24.71 6.53
N ALA A 13 12.89 23.68 6.35
CA ALA A 13 11.43 23.77 6.49
C ALA A 13 10.94 22.59 7.33
N LEU A 14 9.92 22.84 8.15
CA LEU A 14 9.18 21.78 8.83
C LEU A 14 7.93 21.47 8.00
N VAL A 15 7.87 20.24 7.51
CA VAL A 15 6.76 19.74 6.69
C VAL A 15 5.96 18.78 7.53
N VAL A 16 4.65 19.02 7.66
CA VAL A 16 3.72 18.08 8.29
C VAL A 16 3.01 17.35 7.16
N ASN A 17 3.21 16.03 7.10
CA ASN A 17 2.65 15.18 6.07
C ASN A 17 1.51 14.34 6.62
N ASN A 18 0.31 14.52 6.08
CA ASN A 18 -0.80 13.60 6.29
C ASN A 18 -0.90 12.67 5.09
N ALA A 19 -0.69 11.39 5.31
CA ALA A 19 -0.68 10.39 4.26
C ALA A 19 -1.63 9.23 4.55
N LYS A 20 -2.16 8.66 3.47
CA LYS A 20 -2.93 7.42 3.46
C LYS A 20 -2.19 6.42 2.58
N ALA A 21 -1.80 5.31 3.17
CA ALA A 21 -1.26 4.17 2.44
C ALA A 21 -2.36 3.11 2.30
N HIS A 22 -2.56 2.64 1.08
CA HIS A 22 -3.43 1.52 0.78
C HIS A 22 -2.57 0.28 0.58
N VAL A 23 -2.72 -0.70 1.47
CA VAL A 23 -2.06 -2.00 1.38
C VAL A 23 -3.13 -3.04 1.08
N GLY A 24 -2.87 -3.91 0.10
CA GLY A 24 -3.83 -4.91 -0.31
C GLY A 24 -3.23 -5.88 -1.31
N TYR A 25 -4.09 -6.69 -1.92
CA TYR A 25 -3.70 -7.70 -2.89
C TYR A 25 -4.02 -7.19 -4.29
N ASP A 26 -3.03 -7.20 -5.18
CA ASP A 26 -3.27 -7.00 -6.60
C ASP A 26 -3.83 -8.29 -7.22
N PHE A 27 -5.15 -8.35 -7.34
CA PHE A 27 -5.84 -9.50 -7.91
C PHE A 27 -5.54 -9.75 -9.39
N SER A 28 -4.96 -8.78 -10.10
CA SER A 28 -4.50 -9.01 -11.48
C SER A 28 -3.35 -10.01 -11.55
N LYS A 29 -2.64 -10.22 -10.43
CA LYS A 29 -1.54 -11.19 -10.28
C LYS A 29 -2.01 -12.58 -9.83
N VAL A 30 -3.32 -12.77 -9.60
CA VAL A 30 -3.86 -14.08 -9.20
C VAL A 30 -3.86 -15.05 -10.38
N GLN A 31 -3.42 -16.28 -10.11
CA GLN A 31 -3.43 -17.36 -11.09
C GLN A 31 -4.70 -18.20 -10.93
N LEU A 32 -5.59 -18.09 -11.91
CA LEU A 32 -6.84 -18.85 -11.97
C LEU A 32 -6.83 -19.82 -13.16
N SER A 33 -7.52 -20.95 -12.99
CA SER A 33 -7.89 -21.83 -14.10
C SER A 33 -9.33 -22.29 -13.95
N SER A 34 -10.00 -22.58 -15.06
CA SER A 34 -11.36 -23.09 -15.05
C SER A 34 -11.40 -24.53 -15.56
N ASN A 35 -12.18 -25.36 -14.89
CA ASN A 35 -12.55 -26.68 -15.33
C ASN A 35 -14.07 -26.69 -15.60
N THR A 36 -14.43 -26.61 -16.88
CA THR A 36 -15.83 -26.54 -17.33
C THR A 36 -16.60 -27.83 -17.07
N ALA A 37 -15.95 -29.00 -17.15
CA ALA A 37 -16.59 -30.30 -16.92
C ALA A 37 -17.07 -30.45 -15.47
N THR A 38 -16.29 -29.95 -14.52
CA THR A 38 -16.60 -29.96 -13.08
C THR A 38 -17.18 -28.64 -12.57
N LYS A 39 -17.35 -27.64 -13.45
CA LYS A 39 -17.76 -26.27 -13.12
C LYS A 39 -16.96 -25.70 -11.94
N THR A 40 -15.64 -25.86 -11.96
CA THR A 40 -14.76 -25.44 -10.87
C THR A 40 -13.78 -24.39 -11.35
N ILE A 41 -13.68 -23.28 -10.63
CA ILE A 41 -12.59 -22.31 -10.76
C ILE A 41 -11.55 -22.66 -9.72
N LYS A 42 -10.32 -22.93 -10.14
CA LYS A 42 -9.20 -23.24 -9.26
C LYS A 42 -8.28 -22.03 -9.13
N LEU A 43 -8.08 -21.60 -7.89
CA LEU A 43 -7.13 -20.57 -7.51
C LEU A 43 -5.82 -21.23 -7.11
N HIS A 44 -4.76 -21.01 -7.89
CA HIS A 44 -3.47 -21.69 -7.70
C HIS A 44 -2.57 -20.95 -6.73
N HIS A 45 -2.59 -19.62 -6.78
CA HIS A 45 -1.72 -18.78 -5.99
C HIS A 45 -2.38 -17.43 -5.72
N LEU A 46 -2.33 -17.00 -4.46
CA LEU A 46 -2.68 -15.66 -4.04
C LEU A 46 -1.37 -14.88 -3.81
N PRO A 47 -1.19 -13.71 -4.46
CA PRO A 47 0.02 -12.91 -4.29
C PRO A 47 0.15 -12.45 -2.83
N GLN A 48 1.34 -11.98 -2.44
CA GLN A 48 1.50 -11.33 -1.14
C GLN A 48 0.88 -9.92 -1.17
N PRO A 49 0.39 -9.39 -0.03
CA PRO A 49 -0.08 -8.02 0.03
C PRO A 49 1.05 -7.04 -0.25
N GLU A 50 0.75 -5.96 -0.96
CA GLU A 50 1.68 -4.92 -1.34
C GLU A 50 1.05 -3.53 -1.18
N VAL A 51 1.88 -2.49 -1.25
CA VAL A 51 1.39 -1.11 -1.26
C VAL A 51 0.79 -0.83 -2.63
N LEU A 52 -0.53 -0.69 -2.70
CA LEU A 52 -1.27 -0.41 -3.92
C LEU A 52 -1.21 1.07 -4.28
N SER A 53 -1.29 1.95 -3.28
CA SER A 53 -1.17 3.39 -3.48
C SER A 53 -0.76 4.12 -2.20
N ILE A 54 -0.18 5.31 -2.39
CA ILE A 54 0.09 6.26 -1.31
C ILE A 54 -0.44 7.62 -1.75
N GLU A 55 -1.39 8.13 -0.98
CA GLU A 55 -1.92 9.48 -1.11
C GLU A 55 -1.29 10.35 -0.03
N THR A 56 -0.71 11.48 -0.41
CA THR A 56 -0.01 12.39 0.52
C THR A 56 -0.51 13.81 0.34
N ASN A 57 -0.86 14.46 1.45
CA ASN A 57 -1.16 15.88 1.50
C ASN A 57 -0.07 16.59 2.30
N LEU A 58 0.79 17.34 1.61
CA LEU A 58 1.88 18.10 2.23
C LEU A 58 1.39 19.47 2.67
N ASN A 59 1.48 19.75 3.97
CA ASN A 59 1.24 21.07 4.53
C ASN A 59 2.56 21.73 4.95
N TYR A 60 2.82 22.93 4.43
CA TYR A 60 4.05 23.69 4.69
C TYR A 60 3.80 24.71 5.79
N TYR A 61 4.36 24.50 6.98
CA TYR A 61 4.00 25.30 8.17
C TYR A 61 4.91 26.54 8.41
N ASP A 62 6.15 26.57 7.89
CA ASP A 62 7.08 27.69 8.13
C ASP A 62 7.94 28.04 6.90
N LYS A 63 7.30 28.57 5.84
CA LYS A 63 8.02 29.12 4.69
C LYS A 63 8.47 30.55 5.01
N LYS A 64 9.57 30.72 5.75
CA LYS A 64 10.20 32.05 5.91
C LYS A 64 10.83 32.46 4.58
N ASP A 65 10.08 33.21 3.78
CA ASP A 65 10.54 33.83 2.54
C ASP A 65 11.55 34.95 2.88
N GLY A 66 12.80 34.58 3.16
CA GLY A 66 13.91 35.52 3.06
C GLY A 66 14.12 35.88 1.59
N MET A 67 14.45 37.14 1.28
CA MET A 67 14.65 37.65 -0.09
C MET A 67 15.61 36.83 -0.98
N PHE A 68 16.40 35.93 -0.40
CA PHE A 68 17.39 35.07 -1.06
C PHE A 68 17.10 33.56 -0.97
N ASN A 69 16.00 33.12 -0.34
CA ASN A 69 15.76 31.71 0.00
C ASN A 69 14.32 31.26 -0.30
N LYS A 70 13.89 31.37 -1.56
CA LYS A 70 12.61 30.79 -2.02
C LYS A 70 12.78 29.30 -2.31
N PHE A 71 11.74 28.52 -2.05
CA PHE A 71 11.66 27.12 -2.49
C PHE A 71 11.39 27.09 -3.99
N GLU A 72 12.23 26.36 -4.72
CA GLU A 72 12.02 26.10 -6.14
C GLU A 72 11.12 24.88 -6.34
N ALA A 73 10.54 24.73 -7.53
CA ALA A 73 9.69 23.57 -7.85
C ALA A 73 10.44 22.22 -7.71
N SER A 74 11.75 22.21 -7.99
CA SER A 74 12.62 21.04 -7.77
C SER A 74 12.72 20.67 -6.30
N ASP A 75 12.93 21.65 -5.41
CA ASP A 75 13.06 21.44 -3.97
C ASP A 75 11.75 20.83 -3.40
N LEU A 76 10.59 21.28 -3.89
CA LEU A 76 9.29 20.74 -3.49
C LEU A 76 9.05 19.32 -4.01
N THR A 77 9.53 19.02 -5.23
CA THR A 77 9.44 17.68 -5.81
C THR A 77 10.32 16.69 -5.05
N GLU A 78 11.53 17.11 -4.67
CA GLU A 78 12.46 16.31 -3.86
C GLU A 78 11.85 16.01 -2.48
N LEU A 79 11.35 17.04 -1.78
CA LEU A 79 10.65 16.87 -0.50
C LEU A 79 9.44 15.91 -0.60
N HIS A 80 8.68 15.97 -1.70
CA HIS A 80 7.55 15.07 -1.92
C HIS A 80 7.99 13.62 -2.10
N ASN A 81 9.08 13.39 -2.81
CA ASN A 81 9.64 12.05 -3.00
C ASN A 81 10.22 11.49 -1.70
N GLU A 82 10.97 12.30 -0.95
CA GLU A 82 11.48 11.92 0.37
C GLU A 82 10.35 11.57 1.34
N ALA A 83 9.29 12.38 1.35
CA ALA A 83 8.12 12.14 2.17
C ALA A 83 7.43 10.80 1.81
N LYS A 84 7.30 10.47 0.52
CA LYS A 84 6.77 9.17 0.06
C LYS A 84 7.64 8.00 0.49
N LEU A 85 8.95 8.12 0.34
CA LEU A 85 9.89 7.08 0.78
C LEU A 85 9.77 6.84 2.29
N HIS A 86 9.71 7.90 3.07
CA HIS A 86 9.56 7.79 4.52
C HIS A 86 8.26 7.10 4.93
N ILE A 87 7.15 7.34 4.22
CA ILE A 87 5.90 6.60 4.45
C ILE A 87 6.07 5.13 4.13
N LEU A 88 6.66 4.79 2.98
CA LEU A 88 6.90 3.40 2.56
C LEU A 88 7.70 2.63 3.60
N GLU A 89 8.73 3.24 4.18
CA GLU A 89 9.54 2.65 5.25
C GLU A 89 8.72 2.37 6.53
N LYS A 90 7.67 3.16 6.78
CA LYS A 90 6.80 3.01 7.95
C LYS A 90 5.58 2.12 7.73
N VAL A 91 5.22 1.79 6.49
CA VAL A 91 4.11 0.87 6.21
C VAL A 91 4.28 -0.50 6.89
N PRO A 92 5.45 -1.17 6.87
CA PRO A 92 5.64 -2.45 7.55
C PRO A 92 5.34 -2.40 9.06
N GLU A 93 5.65 -1.28 9.72
CA GLU A 93 5.44 -1.09 11.16
C GLU A 93 3.98 -0.74 11.52
N SER A 94 3.15 -0.39 10.53
CA SER A 94 1.79 0.10 10.74
C SER A 94 0.73 -0.99 10.98
N GLY A 95 1.09 -2.26 10.77
CA GLY A 95 0.14 -3.38 10.81
C GLY A 95 -0.78 -3.51 9.60
N LEU A 96 -0.67 -2.60 8.60
CA LEU A 96 -1.51 -2.63 7.40
C LEU A 96 -1.39 -3.95 6.61
N TYR A 97 -0.22 -4.59 6.60
CA TYR A 97 -0.05 -5.91 5.96
C TYR A 97 -0.85 -7.01 6.66
N ASP A 98 -0.95 -6.99 8.00
CA ASP A 98 -1.69 -8.00 8.74
C ASP A 98 -3.20 -7.79 8.60
N VAL A 99 -3.65 -6.54 8.54
CA VAL A 99 -5.02 -6.18 8.19
C VAL A 99 -5.35 -6.67 6.78
N ALA A 100 -4.50 -6.41 5.78
CA ALA A 100 -4.72 -6.88 4.42
C ALA A 100 -4.83 -8.42 4.36
N LYS A 101 -3.93 -9.16 5.04
CA LYS A 101 -4.02 -10.62 5.12
C LYS A 101 -5.33 -11.09 5.75
N ALA A 102 -5.82 -10.36 6.75
CA ALA A 102 -7.07 -10.68 7.41
C ALA A 102 -8.28 -10.49 6.48
N GLU A 103 -8.28 -9.44 5.66
CA GLU A 103 -9.34 -9.10 4.69
C GLU A 103 -9.35 -10.03 3.48
N ALA A 104 -8.19 -10.53 3.04
CA ALA A 104 -8.10 -11.43 1.89
C ALA A 104 -9.02 -12.65 1.99
N LEU A 105 -9.22 -13.17 3.21
CA LEU A 105 -10.11 -14.31 3.47
C LEU A 105 -11.58 -13.97 3.23
N GLU A 106 -12.00 -12.78 3.64
CA GLU A 106 -13.36 -12.31 3.42
C GLU A 106 -13.63 -12.14 1.92
N VAL A 107 -12.64 -11.64 1.18
CA VAL A 107 -12.74 -11.53 -0.28
C VAL A 107 -12.87 -12.90 -0.95
N VAL A 108 -12.12 -13.92 -0.50
CA VAL A 108 -12.23 -15.29 -1.03
C VAL A 108 -13.64 -15.85 -0.81
N LEU A 109 -14.26 -15.59 0.33
CA LEU A 109 -15.64 -16.00 0.62
C LEU A 109 -16.66 -15.29 -0.28
N ILE A 110 -16.44 -14.00 -0.57
CA ILE A 110 -17.27 -13.25 -1.54
C ILE A 110 -17.11 -13.85 -2.93
N MET A 111 -15.88 -14.16 -3.37
CA MET A 111 -15.62 -14.83 -4.65
C MET A 111 -16.31 -16.19 -4.71
N GLU A 112 -16.22 -17.00 -3.65
CA GLU A 112 -16.92 -18.28 -3.56
C GLU A 112 -18.43 -18.08 -3.75
N SER A 113 -19.02 -17.11 -3.05
CA SER A 113 -20.46 -16.81 -3.15
C SER A 113 -20.85 -16.42 -4.58
N ILE A 114 -20.09 -15.55 -5.23
CA ILE A 114 -20.32 -15.13 -6.63
C ILE A 114 -20.27 -16.34 -7.57
N VAL A 115 -19.24 -17.17 -7.44
CA VAL A 115 -19.05 -18.36 -8.29
C VAL A 115 -20.16 -19.38 -8.05
N GLN A 116 -20.63 -19.53 -6.81
CA GLN A 116 -21.77 -20.38 -6.47
C GLN A 116 -23.08 -19.86 -7.09
N THR A 117 -23.29 -18.54 -7.19
CA THR A 117 -24.53 -17.99 -7.82
C THR A 117 -24.70 -18.40 -9.28
N ILE A 118 -23.59 -18.63 -10.01
CA ILE A 118 -23.61 -19.11 -11.39
C ILE A 118 -23.55 -20.65 -11.50
N GLY A 119 -23.65 -21.36 -10.38
CA GLY A 119 -23.61 -22.82 -10.29
C GLY A 119 -22.21 -23.42 -10.47
N TRP A 120 -21.17 -22.64 -10.20
CA TRP A 120 -19.78 -23.08 -10.20
C TRP A 120 -19.25 -23.20 -8.75
N LYS A 121 -18.07 -23.80 -8.59
CA LYS A 121 -17.37 -23.92 -7.31
C LYS A 121 -16.02 -23.23 -7.36
N LEU A 122 -15.57 -22.67 -6.24
CA LEU A 122 -14.22 -22.13 -6.09
C LEU A 122 -13.36 -23.14 -5.32
N ASP A 123 -12.30 -23.64 -5.94
CA ASP A 123 -11.25 -24.42 -5.27
C ASP A 123 -10.13 -23.46 -4.87
N TYR A 124 -10.08 -23.14 -3.58
CA TYR A 124 -9.06 -22.32 -2.94
C TYR A 124 -8.17 -23.12 -1.97
N SER A 125 -8.12 -24.44 -2.14
CA SER A 125 -7.34 -25.34 -1.28
C SER A 125 -5.83 -25.06 -1.31
N ALA A 126 -5.35 -24.38 -2.35
CA ALA A 126 -3.95 -23.96 -2.47
C ALA A 126 -3.62 -22.69 -1.65
N LEU A 127 -4.61 -22.05 -1.02
CA LEU A 127 -4.36 -20.97 -0.09
C LEU A 127 -3.80 -21.53 1.22
N GLU A 128 -2.55 -21.18 1.53
CA GLU A 128 -2.00 -21.33 2.88
C GLU A 128 -2.64 -20.29 3.80
N ILE A 129 -3.86 -20.58 4.25
CA ILE A 129 -4.58 -19.73 5.20
C ILE A 129 -4.05 -20.00 6.61
N PRO A 130 -3.60 -18.99 7.37
CA PRO A 130 -3.19 -19.15 8.76
C PRO A 130 -4.26 -19.91 9.58
N GLU A 131 -3.86 -20.96 10.29
CA GLU A 131 -4.75 -21.91 10.99
C GLU A 131 -5.74 -21.25 11.97
N ASN A 132 -5.43 -20.07 12.52
CA ASN A 132 -6.27 -19.39 13.50
C ASN A 132 -7.63 -18.91 12.95
N LYS A 133 -7.80 -18.83 11.63
CA LYS A 133 -9.05 -18.43 10.98
C LYS A 133 -9.82 -19.58 10.32
N GLN A 134 -9.23 -20.77 10.22
CA GLN A 134 -9.94 -21.95 9.68
C GLN A 134 -11.14 -22.39 10.54
N GLN A 135 -11.17 -22.02 11.82
CA GLN A 135 -12.33 -22.27 12.69
C GLN A 135 -13.56 -21.42 12.37
N LEU A 136 -13.39 -20.26 11.72
CA LEU A 136 -14.50 -19.41 11.27
C LEU A 136 -15.14 -19.93 9.97
N LEU A 137 -14.40 -20.74 9.19
CA LEU A 137 -14.83 -21.32 7.92
C LEU A 137 -15.66 -22.62 8.07
N LYS A 138 -15.76 -23.15 9.30
CA LYS A 138 -16.46 -24.42 9.60
C LYS A 138 -17.80 -24.25 10.31
N LYS A 139 -18.32 -23.01 10.42
CA LYS A 139 -19.62 -22.73 11.03
C LYS A 139 -20.67 -22.38 9.99
#